data_AF-A0A7C5NLM9-F1
#
_entry.id   AF-A0A7C5NLM9-F1
#
_cell.length_a   1.000
_cell.length_b   1.000
_cell.length_c   1.000
_cell.angle_alpha   90.00
_cell.angle_beta   90.00
_cell.angle_gamma   90.00
#
_symmetry.space_group_name_H-M   'P 1'
#
loop_
_entity.id
_entity.type
_entity.pdbx_description
1 polymer ?
#
loop_
_entity_poly.entity_id
_entity_poly.type
_entity_poly.pdbx_seq_one_letter_code
_entity_poly.pdbx_strand_id
1 'polypeptide(L)'
;MKQLIQSFKTGELGLFDVPAPICQANGALVETTVSLVSAGTEKMLVDFAKKSILSKAKDRPDLVKQTMDKMKKEGVKNTLEKVFTKLDSPIPLGYSLAGKVIEVRENLSGINIGDRV
;
A
#
# COMPACT_ATOMS: atom_id res chain seq x y z
N MET A 1 -8.76 -11.44 -8.89
CA MET A 1 -9.59 -10.62 -7.98
C MET A 1 -9.45 -9.16 -8.34
N LYS A 2 -10.46 -8.34 -8.04
CA LYS A 2 -10.38 -6.89 -8.30
C LYS A 2 -9.71 -6.17 -7.14
N GLN A 3 -8.85 -5.20 -7.42
CA GLN A 3 -8.17 -4.39 -6.42
C GLN A 3 -8.16 -2.92 -6.82
N LEU A 4 -8.47 -2.06 -5.85
CA LEU A 4 -8.39 -0.61 -6.02
C LEU A 4 -6.96 -0.14 -5.69
N ILE A 5 -6.26 0.39 -6.68
CA ILE A 5 -4.84 0.77 -6.59
C ILE A 5 -4.68 2.25 -6.92
N GLN A 6 -3.96 2.95 -6.04
CA GLN A 6 -3.57 4.35 -6.19
C GLN A 6 -2.10 4.45 -6.64
N SER A 7 -1.85 5.30 -7.63
CA SER A 7 -0.50 5.67 -8.07
C SER A 7 -0.06 6.98 -7.41
N PHE A 8 1.09 6.98 -6.73
CA PHE A 8 1.71 8.23 -6.23
C PHE A 8 2.49 8.98 -7.30
N LYS A 9 2.83 8.33 -8.41
CA LYS A 9 3.51 8.98 -9.54
C LYS A 9 2.54 9.79 -10.39
N THR A 10 1.40 9.20 -10.75
CA THR A 10 0.40 9.83 -11.65
C THR A 10 -0.77 10.45 -10.89
N GLY A 11 -1.02 10.03 -9.65
CA GLY A 11 -2.21 10.43 -8.89
C GLY A 11 -3.48 9.69 -9.32
N GLU A 12 -3.38 8.75 -10.26
CA GLU A 12 -4.52 7.98 -10.75
C GLU A 12 -4.94 6.89 -9.77
N LEU A 13 -6.26 6.73 -9.66
CA LEU A 13 -6.92 5.67 -8.92
C LEU A 13 -7.59 4.75 -9.94
N GLY A 14 -7.23 3.47 -9.93
CA GLY A 14 -7.74 2.49 -10.87
C GLY A 14 -8.21 1.21 -10.19
N LEU A 15 -9.15 0.53 -10.83
CA LEU A 15 -9.58 -0.81 -10.46
C LEU A 15 -8.88 -1.80 -11.39
N PHE A 16 -8.07 -2.68 -10.82
CA PHE A 16 -7.25 -3.63 -11.57
C PHE A 16 -7.69 -5.06 -11.27
N ASP A 17 -7.68 -5.91 -12.30
CA ASP A 17 -7.77 -7.36 -12.12
C ASP A 17 -6.37 -7.91 -11.85
N VAL A 18 -6.18 -8.46 -10.66
CA VAL A 18 -4.92 -8.99 -10.15
C VAL A 18 -5.06 -10.47 -9.77
N PRO A 19 -3.98 -11.27 -9.77
CA PRO A 19 -4.03 -12.63 -9.25
C PRO A 19 -4.43 -12.63 -7.77
N ALA A 20 -5.10 -13.71 -7.33
CA ALA A 20 -5.35 -13.91 -5.91
C ALA A 20 -4.01 -14.09 -5.17
N PRO A 21 -3.87 -13.54 -3.95
CA PRO A 21 -2.63 -13.68 -3.19
C PRO A 21 -2.46 -15.11 -2.71
N ILE A 22 -1.20 -15.55 -2.62
CA ILE A 22 -0.85 -16.86 -2.07
C ILE A 22 -0.75 -16.74 -0.55
N CYS A 23 -1.42 -17.65 0.16
CA CYS A 23 -1.33 -17.74 1.61
C CYS A 23 0.11 -18.06 2.05
N GLN A 24 0.75 -17.10 2.71
CA GLN A 24 2.14 -17.22 3.20
C GLN A 24 2.21 -18.13 4.43
N ALA A 25 3.40 -18.69 4.70
CA ALA A 25 3.62 -19.72 5.74
C ALA A 25 3.05 -19.41 7.13
N ASN A 26 3.00 -18.13 7.52
CA ASN A 26 2.48 -17.67 8.82
C ASN A 26 1.22 -16.81 8.64
N GLY A 27 0.37 -17.14 7.67
CA GLY A 27 -0.77 -16.33 7.29
C GLY A 27 -2.04 -17.13 7.06
N ALA A 28 -3.13 -16.38 6.89
CA ALA A 28 -4.42 -16.86 6.45
C ALA A 28 -4.82 -16.10 5.18
N LEU A 29 -5.58 -16.77 4.31
CA LEU A 29 -6.23 -16.14 3.17
C LEU A 29 -7.68 -15.84 3.53
N VAL A 30 -8.07 -14.58 3.35
CA VAL A 30 -9.42 -14.09 3.67
C VAL A 30 -10.11 -13.71 2.36
N GLU A 31 -11.27 -14.31 2.13
CA GLU A 31 -12.21 -13.86 1.11
C GLU A 31 -12.93 -12.62 1.66
N THR A 32 -12.56 -11.45 1.15
CA THR A 32 -13.19 -10.18 1.52
C THR A 32 -14.63 -10.15 1.03
N THR A 33 -15.57 -9.91 1.94
CA THR A 33 -17.00 -9.75 1.62
C THR A 33 -17.43 -8.29 1.65
N VAL A 34 -16.84 -7.51 2.55
CA VAL A 34 -17.09 -6.08 2.70
C VAL A 34 -15.78 -5.35 2.99
N SER A 35 -15.64 -4.14 2.47
CA SER A 35 -14.52 -3.25 2.77
C SER A 35 -15.04 -1.87 3.14
N LEU A 36 -14.48 -1.28 4.19
CA LEU A 36 -14.78 0.07 4.62
C LEU A 36 -13.77 1.05 3.99
N VAL A 37 -14.28 2.18 3.51
CA VAL A 37 -13.44 3.31 3.09
C VAL A 37 -13.39 4.31 4.25
N SER A 38 -12.22 4.57 4.82
CA SER A 38 -12.07 5.61 5.84
C SER A 38 -12.10 6.99 5.22
N ALA A 39 -12.97 7.85 5.75
CA ALA A 39 -13.04 9.25 5.34
C ALA A 39 -11.74 10.03 5.64
N GLY A 40 -10.90 9.54 6.55
CA GLY A 40 -9.63 10.16 6.94
C GLY A 40 -8.44 9.59 6.17
N THR A 41 -8.09 8.33 6.44
CA THR A 41 -6.85 7.73 5.94
C THR A 41 -6.84 7.58 4.42
N GLU A 42 -7.86 6.96 3.81
CA GLU A 42 -7.93 6.82 2.35
C GLU A 42 -7.98 8.19 1.69
N LYS A 43 -8.77 9.14 2.24
CA LYS A 43 -8.84 10.50 1.69
C LYS A 43 -7.47 11.18 1.71
N MET A 44 -6.75 11.11 2.83
CA MET A 44 -5.40 11.69 2.95
C MET A 44 -4.44 11.07 1.93
N LEU A 45 -4.49 9.75 1.72
CA LEU A 45 -3.66 9.06 0.73
C LEU A 45 -3.98 9.50 -0.70
N VAL A 46 -5.27 9.59 -1.05
CA VAL A 46 -5.73 10.05 -2.37
C VAL A 46 -5.33 11.51 -2.61
N ASP A 47 -5.56 12.39 -1.63
CA ASP A 47 -5.22 13.80 -1.70
C ASP A 47 -3.70 14.00 -1.83
N PHE A 48 -2.91 13.21 -1.10
CA PHE A 48 -1.46 13.21 -1.23
C PHE A 48 -1.03 12.69 -2.61
N ALA A 49 -1.63 11.62 -3.13
CA ALA A 49 -1.29 11.04 -4.41
C ALA A 49 -1.46 12.02 -5.58
N LYS A 50 -2.54 12.82 -5.56
CA LYS A 50 -2.87 13.82 -6.58
C LYS A 50 -1.94 15.03 -6.62
N LYS A 51 -1.11 15.23 -5.59
CA LYS A 51 -0.19 16.37 -5.52
C LYS A 51 1.00 16.23 -6.47
N SER A 52 1.52 17.36 -6.95
CA SER A 52 2.80 17.40 -7.65
C SER A 52 3.95 16.99 -6.72
N ILE A 53 5.09 16.57 -7.28
CA ILE A 53 6.24 16.15 -6.47
C ILE A 53 6.78 17.28 -5.58
N LEU A 54 6.71 18.54 -6.05
CA LEU A 54 7.08 19.72 -5.26
C LEU A 54 6.13 19.93 -4.08
N SER A 55 4.83 19.75 -4.29
CA SER A 55 3.85 19.84 -3.20
C SER A 55 4.02 18.69 -2.20
N LYS A 56 4.31 17.47 -2.68
CA LYS A 56 4.63 16.32 -1.81
C LYS A 56 5.87 16.60 -0.95
N ALA A 57 6.91 17.20 -1.53
CA ALA A 57 8.12 17.60 -0.82
C ALA A 57 7.84 18.69 0.23
N LYS A 58 6.98 19.67 -0.10
CA LYS A 58 6.57 20.72 0.84
C LYS A 58 5.78 20.17 2.03
N ASP A 59 4.90 19.20 1.80
CA ASP A 59 4.10 18.57 2.86
C ASP A 59 4.94 17.65 3.77
N ARG A 60 6.05 17.13 3.24
CA ARG A 60 6.92 16.16 3.91
C ARG A 60 8.38 16.64 3.96
N PRO A 61 8.67 17.75 4.66
CA PRO A 61 10.03 18.27 4.79
C PRO A 61 10.97 17.28 5.50
N ASP A 62 10.42 16.40 6.33
CA ASP A 62 11.13 15.28 6.95
C ASP A 62 11.69 14.30 5.92
N LEU A 63 10.90 13.94 4.90
CA LEU A 63 11.35 13.07 3.82
C LEU A 63 12.35 13.77 2.89
N VAL A 64 12.23 15.08 2.71
CA VAL A 64 13.23 15.88 1.99
C VAL A 64 14.57 15.81 2.70
N LYS A 65 14.60 16.05 4.02
CA LYS A 65 15.82 15.94 4.82
C LYS A 65 16.42 14.54 4.74
N GLN A 66 15.60 13.50 4.91
CA GLN A 66 16.05 12.11 4.78
C GLN A 66 16.64 11.82 3.39
N THR A 67 16.03 12.34 2.33
CA THR A 67 16.51 12.19 0.96
C THR A 67 17.88 12.87 0.79
N MET A 68 18.04 14.09 1.30
CA MET A 68 19.33 14.81 1.26
C MET A 68 20.42 14.08 2.03
N ASP A 69 20.10 13.52 3.20
CA ASP A 69 21.04 12.74 4.00
C ASP A 69 21.44 11.44 3.29
N LYS A 70 20.51 10.79 2.60
CA LYS A 70 20.79 9.61 1.76
C LYS A 70 21.63 9.96 0.53
N MET A 71 21.38 11.09 -0.13
CA MET A 71 22.20 11.54 -1.26
C MET A 71 23.66 11.70 -0.86
N LYS A 72 23.93 12.25 0.35
CA LYS A 72 25.29 12.39 0.88
C LYS A 72 25.97 11.05 1.20
N LYS A 73 25.20 10.06 1.67
CA LYS A 73 25.72 8.76 2.11
C LYS A 73 25.85 7.72 0.97
N GLU A 74 24.87 7.70 0.07
CA GLU A 74 24.66 6.63 -0.91
C GLU A 74 24.82 7.12 -2.35
N GLY A 75 25.01 8.42 -2.56
CA GLY A 75 25.09 9.08 -3.85
C GLY A 75 23.74 9.53 -4.39
N VAL A 76 23.77 10.58 -5.23
CA VAL A 76 22.57 11.22 -5.79
C VAL A 76 21.78 10.27 -6.67
N LYS A 77 22.44 9.59 -7.62
CA LYS A 77 21.79 8.69 -8.57
C LYS A 77 21.01 7.58 -7.87
N ASN A 78 21.68 6.83 -6.99
CA ASN A 78 21.07 5.74 -6.23
C ASN A 78 19.88 6.20 -5.38
N THR A 79 19.99 7.40 -4.79
CA THR A 79 18.90 7.95 -3.97
C THR A 79 17.69 8.34 -4.82
N LEU A 80 17.92 8.98 -5.97
CA LEU A 80 16.85 9.34 -6.89
C LEU A 80 16.13 8.11 -7.44
N GLU A 81 16.88 7.06 -7.82
CA GLU A 81 16.29 5.79 -8.24
C GLU A 81 15.38 5.21 -7.15
N LYS A 82 15.81 5.19 -5.89
CA LYS A 82 14.97 4.75 -4.76
C LYS A 82 13.70 5.58 -4.59
N VAL A 83 13.80 6.91 -4.74
CA VAL A 83 12.64 7.81 -4.66
C VAL A 83 11.66 7.51 -5.78
N PHE A 84 12.13 7.39 -7.02
CA PHE A 84 11.25 7.11 -8.16
C PHE A 84 10.61 5.73 -8.06
N THR A 85 11.36 4.70 -7.66
CA THR A 85 10.80 3.37 -7.40
C THR A 85 9.71 3.42 -6.34
N LYS A 86 9.89 4.22 -5.28
CA LYS A 86 8.88 4.36 -4.23
C LYS A 86 7.62 5.09 -4.72
N LEU A 87 7.78 6.10 -5.58
CA LEU A 87 6.64 6.82 -6.19
C LEU A 87 5.87 5.96 -7.20
N ASP A 88 6.58 5.07 -7.91
CA ASP A 88 6.01 4.15 -8.89
C ASP A 88 5.38 2.90 -8.26
N SER A 89 5.63 2.67 -6.96
CA SER A 89 5.09 1.52 -6.26
C SER A 89 3.55 1.62 -6.19
N PRO A 90 2.82 0.57 -6.59
CA PRO A 90 1.36 0.55 -6.48
C PRO A 90 0.94 0.58 -5.02
N ILE A 91 -0.08 1.38 -4.70
CA ILE A 91 -0.60 1.48 -3.34
C ILE A 91 -2.02 0.95 -3.31
N PRO A 92 -2.23 -0.27 -2.78
CA PRO A 92 -3.58 -0.79 -2.62
C PRO A 92 -4.31 -0.03 -1.52
N LEU A 93 -5.60 0.21 -1.71
CA LEU A 93 -6.50 0.79 -0.71
C LEU A 93 -7.37 -0.30 -0.05
N GLY A 94 -8.06 0.06 1.04
CA GLY A 94 -8.95 -0.83 1.77
C GLY A 94 -8.26 -1.57 2.91
N TYR A 95 -7.77 -0.82 3.90
CA TYR A 95 -7.09 -1.41 5.07
C TYR A 95 -8.07 -2.02 6.10
N SER A 96 -9.34 -1.62 6.03
CA SER A 96 -10.39 -2.11 6.92
C SER A 96 -11.41 -2.89 6.11
N LEU A 97 -11.50 -4.18 6.40
CA LEU A 97 -12.34 -5.13 5.68
C LEU A 97 -12.84 -6.20 6.63
N ALA A 98 -13.92 -6.88 6.22
CA ALA A 98 -14.38 -8.09 6.88
C ALA A 98 -14.68 -9.18 5.85
N GLY A 99 -14.47 -10.42 6.25
CA GLY A 99 -14.53 -11.55 5.34
C GLY A 99 -14.58 -12.90 6.03
N LYS A 100 -14.33 -13.93 5.24
CA LYS A 100 -14.27 -15.31 5.70
C LYS A 100 -12.90 -15.90 5.41
N VAL A 101 -12.34 -16.60 6.37
CA VAL A 101 -11.07 -17.31 6.19
C VAL A 101 -11.30 -18.53 5.28
N ILE A 102 -10.55 -18.60 4.19
CA ILE A 102 -10.63 -19.68 3.19
C ILE A 102 -9.38 -20.57 3.13
N GLU A 103 -8.25 -20.10 3.68
CA GLU A 103 -7.01 -20.87 3.81
C GLU A 103 -6.30 -20.45 5.10
N VAL A 104 -5.70 -21.41 5.81
CA VAL A 104 -4.85 -21.16 6.98
C VAL A 104 -3.61 -22.04 6.84
N ARG A 105 -2.42 -21.48 7.09
CA ARG A 105 -1.18 -22.27 7.13
C ARG A 105 -0.91 -22.86 8.51
N GLU A 106 -0.15 -23.95 8.52
CA GLU A 106 0.16 -24.75 9.72
C GLU A 106 0.75 -23.94 10.87
N ASN A 107 1.51 -22.87 10.57
CA ASN A 107 2.17 -22.05 11.59
C ASN A 107 1.28 -20.95 12.18
N LEU A 108 0.04 -20.78 11.70
CA LEU A 108 -0.90 -19.79 12.23
C LEU A 108 -1.90 -20.47 13.17
N SER A 109 -1.89 -20.08 14.44
CA SER A 109 -2.83 -20.55 15.45
C SER A 109 -3.91 -19.51 15.77
N GLY A 110 -5.04 -19.96 16.32
CA GLY A 110 -6.13 -19.09 16.78
C GLY A 110 -7.09 -18.61 15.69
N ILE A 111 -6.91 -19.06 14.44
CA ILE A 111 -7.80 -18.79 13.31
C ILE A 111 -8.03 -20.11 12.57
N ASN A 112 -9.28 -20.38 12.18
CA ASN A 112 -9.68 -21.56 11.45
C ASN A 112 -10.31 -21.19 10.11
N ILE A 113 -10.23 -22.11 9.14
CA ILE A 113 -11.00 -22.02 7.91
C ILE A 113 -12.48 -21.95 8.27
N GLY A 114 -13.16 -20.91 7.76
CA GLY A 114 -14.56 -20.65 8.07
C GLY A 114 -14.81 -19.47 9.00
N ASP A 115 -13.80 -19.04 9.75
CA ASP A 115 -13.93 -17.94 10.70
C ASP A 115 -14.25 -16.61 9.99
N ARG A 116 -15.03 -15.78 10.68
CA ARG A 116 -15.30 -14.40 10.28
C ARG A 116 -14.27 -13.49 10.94
N VAL A 117 -13.62 -12.67 10.13
CA VAL A 117 -12.56 -11.73 10.54
C VAL A 117 -12.77 -10.37 9.93
#